data_AF-A0AAD8U907-F1
#
_entry.id   AF-A0AAD8U907-F1
#
_cell.length_a   1.000
_cell.length_b   1.000
_cell.length_c   1.000
_cell.angle_alpha   90.00
_cell.angle_beta   90.00
_cell.angle_gamma   90.00
#
_symmetry.space_group_name_H-M   'P 1'
#
loop_
_entity.id
_entity.type
_entity.pdbx_description
1 polymer ?
#
loop_
_entity_poly.entity_id
_entity_poly.type
_entity_poly.pdbx_seq_one_letter_code
_entity_poly.pdbx_strand_id
1 'polypeptide(L)'
;MGAFVFNSTPGKPRFSSNVVAFKPPLLANKFIYTIGFPFGAIVSGMVYGAYAVSVGREKNVISKTRNALNDEMLWHVTGSPRMYVFFEADDLIAWKDVEDHAWESDELFGLDDVVARFRNSGHYSHARGNKDE
;
A
#
# COMPACT_ATOMS: atom_id res chain seq x y z
N MET A 1 -1.70 9.39 -25.07
CA MET A 1 -0.82 8.86 -24.02
C MET A 1 -1.44 9.18 -22.67
N GLY A 2 -1.46 8.21 -21.76
CA GLY A 2 -1.96 8.40 -20.39
C GLY A 2 -0.80 8.69 -19.43
N ALA A 3 -1.14 9.08 -18.20
CA ALA A 3 -0.18 9.22 -17.11
C ALA A 3 -0.69 8.43 -15.90
N PHE A 4 0.22 7.88 -15.10
CA PHE A 4 -0.11 7.16 -13.87
C PHE A 4 0.09 8.04 -12.66
N VAL A 5 -0.91 8.07 -11.76
CA VAL A 5 -0.78 8.72 -10.46
C VAL A 5 -1.03 7.67 -9.39
N PHE A 6 0.02 7.35 -8.65
CA PHE A 6 0.00 6.38 -7.57
C PHE A 6 -0.10 7.10 -6.23
N ASN A 7 -1.23 6.94 -5.55
CA ASN A 7 -1.49 7.52 -4.24
C ASN A 7 -1.31 6.46 -3.14
N SER A 8 -0.32 6.64 -2.27
CA SER A 8 0.05 5.70 -1.18
C SER A 8 0.13 4.23 -1.67
N THR A 9 0.68 4.00 -2.86
CA THR A 9 0.76 2.68 -3.51
C THR A 9 1.94 2.66 -4.48
N PRO A 10 2.54 1.50 -4.79
CA PRO A 10 2.28 0.18 -4.21
C PRO A 10 3.08 -0.13 -2.95
N GLY A 11 2.49 -0.96 -2.08
CA GLY A 11 3.13 -1.50 -0.89
C GLY A 11 3.69 -2.92 -1.08
N LYS A 12 4.33 -3.44 -0.03
CA LYS A 12 4.74 -4.85 0.12
C LYS A 12 3.85 -5.58 1.13
N PRO A 13 3.68 -6.91 0.99
CA PRO A 13 2.88 -7.71 1.93
C PRO A 13 3.47 -7.63 3.35
N ARG A 14 2.72 -7.11 4.31
CA ARG A 14 3.08 -7.12 5.73
C ARG A 14 1.89 -7.49 6.60
N PHE A 15 2.14 -8.39 7.55
CA PHE A 15 1.14 -8.74 8.55
C PHE A 15 0.75 -7.53 9.41
N SER A 16 1.71 -6.70 9.81
CA SER A 16 1.45 -5.49 10.61
C SER A 16 0.50 -4.53 9.90
N SER A 17 0.69 -4.28 8.61
CA SER A 17 -0.21 -3.45 7.78
C SER A 17 -1.63 -4.02 7.75
N ASN A 18 -1.79 -5.34 7.61
CA ASN A 18 -3.10 -5.98 7.66
C ASN A 18 -3.79 -5.81 9.02
N VAL A 19 -3.02 -5.91 10.11
CA VAL A 19 -3.55 -5.69 11.48
C VAL A 19 -3.95 -4.23 11.69
N VAL A 20 -3.17 -3.27 11.18
CA VAL A 20 -3.51 -1.84 11.29
C VAL A 20 -4.78 -1.53 10.48
N ALA A 21 -4.91 -2.06 9.26
CA ALA A 21 -6.09 -1.90 8.42
C ALA A 21 -7.39 -2.39 9.08
N PHE A 22 -7.29 -3.36 9.98
CA PHE A 22 -8.43 -3.93 10.69
C PHE A 22 -8.87 -3.10 11.91
N LYS A 23 -8.03 -2.18 12.44
CA LYS A 23 -8.37 -1.39 13.64
C LYS A 23 -9.50 -0.38 13.43
N PRO A 24 -9.53 0.46 12.38
CA PRO A 24 -10.52 1.54 12.23
C PRO A 24 -11.99 1.12 12.39
N PRO A 25 -12.49 0.02 11.76
CA PRO A 25 -13.89 -0.37 11.90
C PRO A 25 -14.26 -0.83 13.33
N LEU A 26 -13.29 -1.31 14.11
CA LEU A 26 -13.54 -1.80 15.46
C LEU A 26 -13.62 -0.70 16.52
N LEU A 27 -13.08 0.49 16.24
CA LEU A 27 -13.01 1.59 17.20
C LEU A 27 -14.38 2.22 17.54
N ALA A 28 -15.43 1.87 16.79
CA ALA A 28 -16.79 2.38 17.02
C ALA A 28 -17.39 1.94 18.37
N ASN A 29 -16.99 0.78 18.90
CA ASN A 29 -17.49 0.27 20.17
C ASN A 29 -16.38 -0.45 20.95
N LYS A 30 -16.07 0.04 22.16
CA LYS A 30 -15.00 -0.50 23.02
C LYS A 30 -15.16 -1.99 23.32
N PHE A 31 -16.39 -2.49 23.51
CA PHE A 31 -16.64 -3.91 23.76
C PHE A 31 -16.28 -4.77 22.53
N ILE A 32 -16.70 -4.32 21.35
CA ILE A 32 -16.38 -4.98 20.07
C ILE A 32 -14.86 -4.91 19.82
N TYR A 33 -14.21 -3.80 20.15
CA TYR A 33 -12.76 -3.67 20.03
C TYR A 33 -12.02 -4.68 20.92
N THR A 34 -12.38 -4.78 22.21
CA THR A 34 -11.69 -5.65 23.17
C THR A 34 -11.73 -7.12 22.78
N ILE A 35 -12.83 -7.59 22.22
CA ILE A 35 -13.00 -9.00 21.83
C ILE A 35 -12.63 -9.24 20.36
N GLY A 36 -13.11 -8.35 19.48
CA GLY A 36 -12.96 -8.47 18.03
C GLY A 36 -11.54 -8.23 17.54
N PHE A 37 -10.78 -7.35 18.19
CA PHE A 37 -9.39 -7.10 17.80
C PHE A 37 -8.47 -8.33 17.99
N PRO A 38 -8.38 -8.98 19.17
CA PRO A 38 -7.54 -10.16 19.32
C PRO A 38 -8.02 -11.32 18.45
N PHE A 39 -9.33 -11.53 18.34
CA PHE A 39 -9.88 -12.55 17.45
C PHE A 39 -9.50 -12.30 15.99
N GLY A 40 -9.70 -11.07 15.48
CA GLY A 40 -9.35 -10.72 14.12
C GLY A 40 -7.84 -10.76 13.85
N ALA A 41 -7.00 -10.39 14.82
CA ALA A 41 -5.56 -10.53 14.71
C ALA A 41 -5.12 -12.00 14.60
N ILE A 42 -5.74 -12.89 15.38
CA ILE A 42 -5.49 -14.34 15.31
C ILE A 42 -5.91 -14.89 13.94
N VAL A 43 -7.14 -14.60 13.51
CA VAL A 43 -7.66 -15.06 12.20
C VAL A 43 -6.80 -14.52 11.06
N SER A 44 -6.44 -13.23 11.09
CA SER A 44 -5.55 -12.64 10.10
C SER A 44 -4.17 -13.29 10.10
N GLY A 45 -3.65 -13.66 11.28
CA GLY A 45 -2.37 -14.36 11.41
C GLY A 45 -2.43 -15.77 10.82
N MET A 46 -3.52 -16.51 11.08
CA MET A 46 -3.76 -17.84 10.50
C MET A 46 -3.85 -17.77 8.98
N VAL A 47 -4.64 -16.83 8.44
CA VAL A 47 -4.77 -16.63 6.98
C VAL A 47 -3.43 -16.25 6.36
N TYR A 48 -2.72 -15.29 6.96
CA TYR A 48 -1.40 -14.86 6.48
C TYR A 48 -0.38 -16.01 6.49
N GLY A 49 -0.34 -16.78 7.58
CA GLY A 49 0.55 -17.94 7.73
C GLY A 49 0.21 -19.06 6.75
N ALA A 50 -1.06 -19.44 6.64
CA ALA A 50 -1.53 -20.46 5.69
C ALA A 50 -1.16 -20.07 4.26
N TYR A 51 -1.42 -18.82 3.87
CA TYR A 51 -1.08 -18.31 2.55
C TYR A 51 0.43 -18.32 2.28
N ALA A 52 1.24 -17.90 3.28
CA ALA A 52 2.69 -17.91 3.17
C ALA A 52 3.25 -19.33 2.97
N VAL A 53 2.62 -20.36 3.55
CA VAL A 53 3.02 -21.77 3.39
C VAL A 53 2.51 -22.34 2.07
N SER A 54 1.25 -22.10 1.70
CA SER A 54 0.63 -22.74 0.54
C SER A 54 1.01 -22.11 -0.79
N VAL A 55 1.14 -20.78 -0.84
CA VAL A 55 1.40 -20.03 -2.09
C VAL A 55 2.84 -19.50 -2.12
N GLY A 56 3.44 -19.27 -0.96
CA GLY A 56 4.75 -18.63 -0.82
C GLY A 56 4.61 -17.12 -0.57
N ARG A 57 5.57 -16.57 0.18
CA ARG A 57 5.54 -15.17 0.63
C ARG A 57 5.47 -14.16 -0.51
N GLU A 58 6.10 -14.44 -1.65
CA GLU A 58 6.19 -13.51 -2.79
C GLU A 58 5.08 -13.66 -3.84
N LYS A 59 4.24 -14.69 -3.74
CA LYS A 59 3.21 -14.98 -4.74
C LYS A 59 1.81 -14.53 -4.32
N ASN A 60 1.72 -13.69 -3.29
CA ASN A 60 0.47 -13.16 -2.79
C ASN A 60 -0.10 -12.07 -3.70
N VAL A 61 -1.38 -11.75 -3.48
CA VAL A 61 -2.11 -10.76 -4.30
C VAL A 61 -1.44 -9.39 -4.26
N ILE A 62 -0.92 -8.95 -3.09
CA ILE A 62 -0.23 -7.66 -2.95
C ILE A 62 1.04 -7.64 -3.81
N SER A 63 1.90 -8.67 -3.70
CA SER A 63 3.12 -8.78 -4.52
C SER A 63 2.80 -8.86 -6.01
N LYS A 64 1.76 -9.63 -6.40
CA LYS A 64 1.31 -9.71 -7.79
C LYS A 64 0.83 -8.37 -8.33
N THR A 65 0.00 -7.66 -7.57
CA THR A 65 -0.52 -6.35 -7.99
C THR A 65 0.60 -5.31 -8.05
N ARG A 66 1.56 -5.33 -7.12
CA ARG A 66 2.76 -4.48 -7.19
C ARG A 66 3.51 -4.73 -8.49
N ASN A 67 3.88 -5.98 -8.77
CA ASN A 67 4.66 -6.32 -9.96
C ASN A 67 3.90 -6.01 -11.25
N ALA A 68 2.57 -6.17 -11.25
CA ALA A 68 1.72 -5.86 -12.39
C ALA A 68 1.77 -4.37 -12.79
N LEU A 69 2.13 -3.45 -11.88
CA LEU A 69 2.28 -2.02 -12.22
C LEU A 69 3.53 -1.75 -13.08
N ASN A 70 4.48 -2.68 -13.11
CA ASN A 70 5.67 -2.65 -13.95
C ASN A 70 5.59 -3.67 -15.10
N ASP A 71 4.40 -4.20 -15.40
CA ASP A 71 4.21 -5.18 -16.47
C ASP A 71 3.79 -4.49 -17.78
N GLU A 72 4.69 -4.47 -18.76
CA GLU A 72 4.44 -3.87 -20.09
C GLU A 72 3.35 -4.62 -20.88
N MET A 73 3.05 -5.87 -20.53
CA MET A 73 1.94 -6.60 -21.16
C MET A 73 0.57 -6.13 -20.65
N LEU A 74 0.53 -5.54 -19.44
CA LEU A 74 -0.69 -5.04 -18.82
C LEU A 74 -0.87 -3.54 -19.04
N TRP A 75 0.23 -2.79 -19.07
CA TRP A 75 0.24 -1.34 -19.19
C TRP A 75 1.28 -0.89 -20.20
N HIS A 76 1.04 0.23 -20.86
CA HIS A 76 2.11 0.93 -21.57
C HIS A 76 3.00 1.63 -20.53
N VAL A 77 3.94 0.89 -19.95
CA VAL A 77 4.82 1.38 -18.88
C VAL A 77 5.88 2.29 -19.48
N THR A 78 6.58 1.81 -20.51
CA THR A 78 7.64 2.53 -21.18
C THR A 78 7.09 3.80 -21.86
N GLY A 79 7.61 4.96 -21.46
CA GLY A 79 7.22 6.26 -22.01
C GLY A 79 5.93 6.87 -21.43
N SER A 80 5.27 6.21 -20.47
CA SER A 80 4.16 6.83 -19.74
C SER A 80 4.67 7.53 -18.48
N PRO A 81 4.46 8.84 -18.31
CA PRO A 81 4.86 9.56 -17.10
C PRO A 81 4.16 9.00 -15.86
N ARG A 82 4.87 8.96 -14.74
CA ARG A 82 4.33 8.50 -13.45
C ARG A 82 4.58 9.52 -12.35
N MET A 83 3.63 9.59 -11.43
CA MET A 83 3.75 10.36 -10.22
C MET A 83 3.40 9.48 -9.02
N TYR A 84 4.26 9.49 -8.01
CA TYR A 84 4.04 8.86 -6.71
C TYR A 84 3.75 9.94 -5.67
N VAL A 85 2.65 9.80 -4.96
CA VAL A 85 2.20 10.73 -3.93
C VAL A 85 1.92 9.95 -2.65
N PHE A 86 2.63 10.23 -1.57
CA PHE A 86 2.48 9.49 -0.32
C PHE A 86 3.00 10.25 0.90
N PHE A 87 2.64 9.75 2.08
CA PHE A 87 3.07 10.30 3.36
C PHE A 87 4.03 9.37 4.11
N GLU A 88 5.02 9.95 4.77
CA GLU A 88 5.90 9.21 5.68
C GLU A 88 5.15 8.66 6.90
N ALA A 89 4.07 9.34 7.32
CA ALA A 89 3.23 8.96 8.46
C ALA A 89 2.10 7.98 8.10
N ASP A 90 2.09 7.43 6.89
CA ASP A 90 1.16 6.37 6.47
C ASP A 90 1.47 5.06 7.25
N ASP A 91 0.49 4.59 8.02
CA ASP A 91 0.60 3.38 8.85
C ASP A 91 0.09 2.12 8.14
N LEU A 92 -0.55 2.27 6.98
CA LEU A 92 -1.04 1.16 6.16
C LEU A 92 -0.02 0.75 5.12
N ILE A 93 0.44 1.70 4.31
CA ILE A 93 1.40 1.47 3.24
C ILE A 93 2.70 2.16 3.60
N ALA A 94 3.77 1.38 3.80
CA ALA A 94 5.06 1.95 4.14
C ALA A 94 5.59 2.76 2.95
N TRP A 95 5.84 4.05 3.16
CA TRP A 95 6.34 4.98 2.14
C TRP A 95 7.59 4.48 1.42
N LYS A 96 8.47 3.76 2.13
CA LYS A 96 9.68 3.15 1.56
C LYS A 96 9.37 2.16 0.44
N ASP A 97 8.25 1.44 0.52
CA ASP A 97 7.88 0.53 -0.57
C ASP A 97 7.49 1.27 -1.85
N VAL A 98 6.90 2.45 -1.68
CA VAL A 98 6.48 3.30 -2.79
C VAL A 98 7.73 3.87 -3.46
N GLU A 99 8.69 4.36 -2.68
CA GLU A 99 9.99 4.80 -3.20
C GLU A 99 10.78 3.66 -3.85
N ASP A 100 10.84 2.50 -3.19
CA ASP A 100 11.46 1.31 -3.77
C ASP A 100 10.85 0.99 -5.14
N HIS A 101 9.52 1.12 -5.28
CA HIS A 101 8.85 0.85 -6.55
C HIS A 101 9.18 1.88 -7.63
N ALA A 102 9.23 3.16 -7.27
CA ALA A 102 9.61 4.22 -8.19
C ALA A 102 11.05 4.03 -8.69
N TRP A 103 11.94 3.63 -7.78
CA TRP A 103 13.33 3.32 -8.13
C TRP A 103 13.43 2.05 -9.00
N GLU A 104 12.66 1.00 -8.67
CA GLU A 104 12.54 -0.22 -9.49
C GLU A 104 12.05 0.12 -10.91
N SER A 105 11.10 1.06 -11.09
CA SER A 105 10.64 1.46 -12.42
C SER A 105 11.64 2.31 -13.19
N ASP A 106 12.38 3.20 -12.54
CA ASP A 106 13.49 3.92 -13.16
C ASP A 106 14.60 2.97 -13.62
N GLU A 107 15.03 2.03 -12.77
CA GLU A 107 16.09 1.07 -13.12
C GLU A 107 15.68 0.15 -14.28
N LEU A 108 14.43 -0.31 -14.31
CA LEU A 108 13.95 -1.25 -15.34
C LEU A 108 13.61 -0.58 -16.68
N PHE A 109 13.11 0.65 -16.67
CA PHE A 109 12.49 1.28 -17.84
C PHE A 109 13.06 2.66 -18.19
N GLY A 110 13.95 3.22 -17.35
CA GLY A 110 14.52 4.56 -17.52
C GLY A 110 13.49 5.68 -17.40
N LEU A 111 12.54 5.53 -16.47
CA LEU A 111 11.46 6.47 -16.25
C LEU A 111 11.87 7.57 -15.26
N ASP A 112 11.69 8.83 -15.64
CA ASP A 112 11.83 9.98 -14.75
C ASP A 112 10.56 10.18 -13.90
N ASP A 113 10.38 9.30 -12.94
CA ASP A 113 9.19 9.26 -12.08
C ASP A 113 9.16 10.43 -11.09
N VAL A 114 8.05 11.16 -11.03
CA VAL A 114 7.88 12.28 -10.10
C VAL A 114 7.48 11.76 -8.72
N VAL A 115 8.30 11.99 -7.69
CA VAL A 115 8.03 11.56 -6.31
C VAL A 115 7.69 12.73 -5.40
N ALA A 116 6.45 12.79 -4.92
CA ALA A 116 5.94 13.76 -3.97
C ALA A 116 5.75 13.13 -2.59
N ARG A 117 6.78 13.23 -1.74
CA ARG A 117 6.76 12.75 -0.35
C ARG A 117 6.37 13.85 0.63
N PHE A 118 5.41 13.57 1.50
CA PHE A 118 4.96 14.48 2.55
C PHE A 118 5.25 13.91 3.94
N ARG A 119 5.66 14.75 4.89
CA ARG A 119 6.06 14.30 6.24
C ARG A 119 4.89 14.16 7.22
N ASN A 120 4.01 15.15 7.26
CA ASN A 120 3.09 15.34 8.39
C ASN A 120 1.62 15.24 7.99
N SER A 121 1.17 14.02 7.69
CA SER A 121 -0.22 13.62 7.90
C SER A 121 -0.43 12.13 7.58
N GLY A 122 -1.34 11.45 8.30
CA GLY A 122 -1.55 10.00 8.15
C GLY A 122 -2.19 9.59 6.81
N HIS A 123 -2.38 8.28 6.61
CA HIS A 123 -3.05 7.73 5.41
C HIS A 123 -4.36 8.49 5.13
N TYR A 124 -4.59 8.90 3.87
CA TYR A 124 -5.80 9.60 3.41
C TYR A 124 -5.99 11.07 3.89
N SER A 125 -4.96 11.70 4.43
CA SER A 125 -5.05 13.08 4.93
C SER A 125 -5.26 14.17 3.86
N HIS A 126 -4.90 13.91 2.59
CA HIS A 126 -5.22 14.81 1.48
C HIS A 126 -6.74 15.11 1.37
N ALA A 127 -7.60 14.13 1.70
CA ALA A 127 -9.05 14.31 1.66
C ALA A 127 -9.64 14.92 2.95
N ARG A 128 -8.87 14.93 4.06
CA ARG A 128 -9.28 15.55 5.32
C ARG A 128 -8.86 17.01 5.44
N GLY A 129 -7.96 17.48 4.57
CA GLY A 129 -7.47 18.86 4.51
C GLY A 129 -8.44 19.87 3.90
N ASN A 130 -9.46 19.43 3.15
CA ASN A 130 -10.56 20.31 2.70
C ASN A 130 -11.77 20.19 3.65
N LYS A 131 -11.56 20.61 4.90
CA LYS A 131 -12.64 21.13 5.73
C LYS A 131 -12.39 22.63 5.93
N ASP A 132 -12.35 23.34 4.83
CA ASP A 132 -12.59 24.78 4.85
C ASP A 132 -14.05 24.98 4.46
N GLU A 133 -14.79 25.61 5.39
CA GLU A 133 -16.23 25.94 5.49
C GLU A 133 -17.09 25.05 6.41
#